data_AF-A0A3D8J878-F1
#
_entry.id   AF-A0A3D8J878-F1
#
_cell.length_a   1.000
_cell.length_b   1.000
_cell.length_c   1.000
_cell.angle_alpha   90.00
_cell.angle_beta   90.00
_cell.angle_gamma   90.00
#
_symmetry.space_group_name_H-M   'P 1'
#
loop_
_entity.id
_entity.type
_entity.pdbx_description
1 polymer ?
#
loop_
_entity_poly.entity_id
_entity_poly.type
_entity_poly.pdbx_seq_one_letter_code
_entity_poly.pdbx_strand_id
1 'polypeptide(L)'
;MQVSQGILYKRYAQGVHNQQNVDMEHGTRSYYVPTSNEESYLPQDVFVKSDYLQKIENLGDSIQGGFRDADTFMSMISILRGESILNSQDVIAANYVARTSDEINFESFNKILKNENLSMEMRGLISQLVNKLYNINYVHAGVMMAS
;
A
#
# COMPACT_ATOMS: atom_id res chain seq x y z
N MET A 1 -4.33 12.69 21.63
CA MET A 1 -5.75 12.65 21.20
C MET A 1 -6.31 11.27 21.52
N GLN A 2 -7.15 11.17 22.54
CA GLN A 2 -7.90 9.93 22.85
C GLN A 2 -9.21 9.97 22.04
N VAL A 3 -9.34 9.08 21.06
CA VAL A 3 -10.62 8.88 20.37
C VAL A 3 -11.50 8.04 21.29
N SER A 4 -12.52 8.67 21.87
CA SER A 4 -13.47 8.05 22.79
C SER A 4 -14.15 6.85 22.13
N GLN A 5 -14.03 5.68 22.76
CA GLN A 5 -14.64 4.40 22.36
C GLN A 5 -16.17 4.46 22.21
N GLY A 6 -16.82 5.53 22.68
CA GLY A 6 -18.27 5.72 22.55
C GLY A 6 -18.76 6.06 21.13
N ILE A 7 -17.90 6.54 20.23
CA ILE A 7 -18.33 6.91 18.87
C ILE A 7 -18.49 5.68 17.97
N LEU A 8 -17.66 4.64 18.18
CA LEU A 8 -17.74 3.38 17.45
C LEU A 8 -19.02 2.60 17.78
N TYR A 9 -19.40 2.54 19.06
CA TYR A 9 -20.61 1.83 19.49
C TYR A 9 -21.91 2.38 18.89
N LYS A 10 -22.01 3.71 18.71
CA LYS A 10 -23.23 4.32 18.16
C LYS A 10 -23.46 4.00 16.68
N ARG A 11 -22.39 3.82 15.88
CA ARG A 11 -22.55 3.47 14.45
C ARG A 11 -23.00 2.02 14.26
N TYR A 12 -22.53 1.10 15.11
CA TYR A 12 -22.99 -0.29 15.07
C TYR A 12 -24.47 -0.42 15.45
N ALA A 13 -24.93 0.30 16.49
CA ALA A 13 -26.34 0.24 16.89
C ALA A 13 -27.30 0.86 15.86
N GLN A 14 -26.89 1.92 15.15
CA GLN A 14 -27.72 2.58 14.14
C GLN A 14 -27.78 1.83 12.79
N GLY A 15 -26.80 0.98 12.47
CA GLY A 15 -26.85 0.14 11.26
C GLY A 15 -27.80 -1.06 11.37
N VAL A 16 -28.11 -1.51 12.58
CA VAL A 16 -28.91 -2.73 12.83
C VAL A 16 -30.42 -2.45 12.80
N HIS A 17 -30.85 -1.19 12.84
CA HIS A 17 -32.28 -0.82 12.84
C HIS A 17 -32.90 -0.57 11.45
N ASN A 18 -32.13 -0.66 10.36
CA ASN A 18 -32.60 -0.35 9.01
C ASN A 18 -32.51 -1.55 8.04
N GLN A 19 -32.78 -2.77 8.55
CA GLN A 19 -32.97 -3.97 7.73
C GLN A 19 -34.32 -4.65 8.00
N GLN A 20 -35.39 -3.86 8.06
CA GLN A 20 -36.73 -4.39 7.79
C GLN A 20 -37.01 -4.18 6.30
N ASN A 21 -37.38 -5.28 5.63
CA ASN A 21 -37.77 -5.40 4.21
C ASN A 21 -36.65 -5.76 3.22
N VAL A 22 -36.04 -6.93 3.42
CA VAL A 22 -35.66 -7.76 2.27
C VAL A 22 -36.23 -9.15 2.51
N ASP A 23 -37.20 -9.51 1.67
CA ASP A 23 -37.97 -10.74 1.72
C ASP A 23 -37.10 -11.99 1.83
N MET A 24 -37.52 -12.89 2.71
CA MET A 24 -36.94 -14.20 2.94
C MET A 24 -37.56 -15.20 1.96
N GLU A 25 -36.86 -15.60 0.90
CA GLU A 25 -37.07 -16.92 0.32
C GLU A 25 -35.74 -17.61 -0.01
N HIS A 26 -35.55 -18.73 0.68
CA HIS A 26 -34.62 -19.84 0.39
C HIS A 26 -33.11 -19.55 0.40
N GLY A 27 -32.56 -19.48 1.61
CA GLY A 27 -31.16 -19.80 1.90
C GLY A 27 -31.02 -20.08 3.39
N THR A 28 -30.76 -21.32 3.77
CA THR A 28 -30.51 -21.72 5.16
C THR A 28 -29.40 -20.84 5.74
N ARG A 29 -29.78 -19.92 6.63
CA ARG A 29 -28.83 -19.14 7.43
C ARG A 29 -28.11 -20.13 8.35
N SER A 30 -26.85 -20.42 8.02
CA SER A 30 -25.95 -21.16 8.90
C SER A 30 -25.60 -20.24 10.07
N TYR A 31 -26.37 -20.35 11.16
CA TYR A 31 -26.00 -19.73 12.42
C TYR A 31 -24.92 -20.60 13.05
N TYR A 32 -23.74 -20.04 13.27
CA TYR A 32 -22.73 -20.68 14.10
C TYR A 32 -23.28 -20.78 15.53
N VAL A 33 -23.61 -21.99 15.96
CA VAL A 33 -23.99 -22.30 17.35
C VAL A 33 -22.75 -22.91 18.00
N PRO A 34 -22.07 -22.21 18.93
CA PRO A 34 -20.93 -22.78 19.62
C PRO A 34 -21.41 -23.92 20.51
N THR A 35 -20.98 -25.16 20.22
CA THR A 35 -21.21 -26.29 21.12
C THR A 35 -20.29 -26.17 22.32
N SER A 36 -20.87 -26.23 23.52
CA SER A 36 -20.31 -25.74 24.79
C SER A 36 -19.11 -26.48 25.39
N ASN A 37 -18.28 -27.18 24.59
CA ASN A 37 -17.14 -27.95 25.08
C ASN A 37 -15.80 -27.65 24.37
N GLU A 38 -15.75 -26.65 23.50
CA GLU A 38 -14.49 -26.19 22.90
C GLU A 38 -14.09 -24.85 23.54
N GLU A 39 -12.87 -24.81 24.08
CA GLU A 39 -12.27 -23.58 24.60
C GLU A 39 -12.50 -22.42 23.63
N SER A 40 -12.95 -21.30 24.19
CA SER A 40 -13.50 -20.16 23.49
C SER A 40 -12.56 -19.58 22.41
N TYR A 41 -12.63 -20.10 21.19
CA TYR A 41 -12.19 -19.38 19.99
C TYR A 41 -13.26 -18.37 19.61
N LEU A 42 -13.41 -17.33 20.44
CA LEU A 42 -13.96 -16.08 19.95
C LEU A 42 -12.96 -15.56 18.89
N PRO A 43 -13.37 -15.31 17.64
CA PRO A 43 -12.49 -14.69 16.67
C PRO A 43 -11.98 -13.38 17.26
N GLN A 44 -10.69 -13.31 17.59
CA GLN A 44 -10.06 -12.06 17.97
C GLN A 44 -9.82 -11.28 16.69
N ASP A 45 -10.50 -10.15 16.55
CA ASP A 45 -10.23 -9.18 15.50
C ASP A 45 -8.89 -8.50 15.83
N VAL A 46 -7.81 -9.07 15.31
CA VAL A 46 -6.45 -8.55 15.48
C VAL A 46 -6.07 -7.78 14.23
N PHE A 47 -5.68 -6.51 14.42
CA PHE A 47 -5.06 -5.74 13.36
C PHE A 47 -3.66 -6.31 13.10
N VAL A 48 -3.55 -7.15 12.06
CA VAL A 48 -2.25 -7.63 11.56
C VAL A 48 -1.79 -6.71 10.43
N LYS A 49 -0.49 -6.40 10.40
CA LYS A 49 0.10 -5.65 9.29
C LYS A 49 -0.10 -6.42 8.00
N SER A 50 -0.43 -5.72 6.91
CA SER A 50 -0.48 -6.36 5.59
C SER A 50 0.89 -6.87 5.17
N ASP A 51 0.90 -7.93 4.36
CA ASP A 51 2.14 -8.49 3.79
C ASP A 51 2.99 -7.42 3.10
N TYR A 52 2.34 -6.48 2.42
CA TYR A 52 3.00 -5.35 1.76
C TYR A 52 3.74 -4.46 2.77
N LEU A 53 3.09 -4.10 3.88
CA LEU A 53 3.71 -3.26 4.91
C LEU A 53 4.88 -3.99 5.58
N GLN A 54 4.70 -5.27 5.91
CA GLN A 54 5.76 -6.08 6.52
C GLN A 54 7.00 -6.15 5.60
N LYS A 55 6.81 -6.38 4.30
CA LYS A 55 7.90 -6.39 3.32
C LYS A 55 8.63 -5.05 3.24
N ILE A 56 7.89 -3.94 3.24
CA ILE A 56 8.51 -2.61 3.24
C ILE A 56 9.35 -2.42 4.49
N GLU A 57 8.81 -2.69 5.68
CA GLU A 57 9.54 -2.52 6.95
C GLU A 57 10.83 -3.36 6.98
N ASN A 58 10.81 -4.55 6.39
CA ASN A 58 11.96 -5.46 6.34
C ASN A 58 13.10 -5.00 5.40
N LEU A 59 12.89 -3.96 4.59
CA LEU A 59 13.94 -3.45 3.69
C LEU A 59 15.14 -2.85 4.44
N GLY A 60 14.92 -2.27 5.62
CA GLY A 60 15.98 -1.59 6.39
C GLY A 60 16.82 -0.62 5.56
N ASP A 61 18.14 -0.70 5.71
CA ASP A 61 19.10 0.19 5.03
C ASP A 61 19.36 -0.18 3.55
N SER A 62 18.76 -1.27 3.05
CA SER A 62 19.00 -1.73 1.66
C SER A 62 18.55 -0.75 0.59
N ILE A 63 17.71 0.22 0.97
CA ILE A 63 17.19 1.27 0.08
C ILE A 63 17.80 2.66 0.38
N GLN A 64 18.76 2.74 1.31
CA GLN A 64 19.40 3.99 1.69
C GLN A 64 20.14 4.61 0.50
N GLY A 65 19.97 5.92 0.32
CA GLY A 65 20.61 6.64 -0.78
C GLY A 65 20.13 6.21 -2.17
N GLY A 66 19.00 5.51 -2.26
CA GLY A 66 18.41 5.04 -3.52
C GLY A 66 18.18 6.16 -4.55
N PHE A 67 18.13 7.43 -4.13
CA PHE A 67 17.95 8.59 -5.00
C PHE A 67 19.24 9.34 -5.36
N ARG A 68 20.41 8.77 -5.04
CA ARG A 68 21.71 9.42 -5.30
C ARG A 68 21.99 9.63 -6.80
N ASP A 69 21.77 8.59 -7.60
CA ASP A 69 22.04 8.55 -9.03
C ASP A 69 21.22 7.45 -9.71
N ALA A 70 21.21 7.42 -11.04
CA ALA A 70 20.42 6.47 -11.82
C ALA A 70 20.80 5.01 -11.55
N ASP A 71 22.08 4.70 -11.34
CA ASP A 71 22.56 3.33 -11.10
C ASP A 71 22.14 2.82 -9.72
N THR A 72 22.27 3.68 -8.71
CA THR A 72 21.85 3.41 -7.32
C THR A 72 20.33 3.26 -7.25
N PHE A 73 19.59 4.10 -7.97
CA PHE A 73 18.15 3.99 -8.13
C PHE A 73 17.74 2.66 -8.76
N MET A 74 18.35 2.28 -9.88
CA MET A 74 18.02 1.02 -10.53
C MET A 74 18.40 -0.21 -9.69
N SER A 75 19.46 -0.11 -8.88
CA SER A 75 19.82 -1.13 -7.90
C SER A 75 18.74 -1.28 -6.81
N MET A 76 18.25 -0.16 -6.26
CA MET A 76 17.12 -0.16 -5.33
C MET A 76 15.86 -0.76 -5.96
N ILE A 77 15.54 -0.41 -7.21
CA ILE A 77 14.38 -0.97 -7.93
C ILE A 77 14.51 -2.49 -8.09
N SER A 78 15.73 -3.00 -8.33
CA SER A 78 15.99 -4.44 -8.39
C SER A 78 15.72 -5.14 -7.05
N ILE A 79 16.12 -4.54 -5.93
CA ILE A 79 15.84 -5.04 -4.59
C ILE A 79 14.33 -5.09 -4.35
N LEU A 80 13.63 -3.98 -4.60
CA LEU A 80 12.18 -3.89 -4.41
C LEU A 80 11.40 -4.87 -5.29
N ARG A 81 11.91 -5.17 -6.49
CA ARG A 81 11.36 -6.23 -7.35
C ARG A 81 11.63 -7.63 -6.76
N GLY A 82 12.82 -7.88 -6.24
CA GLY A 82 13.19 -9.14 -5.58
C GLY A 82 12.27 -9.49 -4.41
N GLU A 83 11.91 -8.48 -3.62
CA GLU A 83 10.96 -8.60 -2.50
C GLU A 83 9.48 -8.68 -2.94
N SER A 84 9.22 -8.63 -4.26
CA SER A 84 7.88 -8.56 -4.84
C SER A 84 7.05 -7.36 -4.33
N ILE A 85 7.72 -6.25 -4.02
CA ILE A 85 7.09 -4.95 -3.70
C ILE A 85 6.76 -4.21 -4.99
N LEU A 86 7.67 -4.29 -5.97
CA LEU A 86 7.47 -3.78 -7.32
C LEU A 86 7.23 -4.92 -8.32
N ASN A 87 6.38 -4.66 -9.30
CA ASN A 87 6.09 -5.56 -10.40
C ASN A 87 6.87 -5.17 -11.68
N SER A 88 6.73 -5.96 -12.75
CA SER A 88 7.44 -5.69 -14.02
C SER A 88 7.07 -4.35 -14.67
N GLN A 89 5.85 -3.85 -14.47
CA GLN A 89 5.42 -2.56 -15.03
C GLN A 89 6.04 -1.39 -14.28
N ASP A 90 6.17 -1.50 -12.95
CA ASP A 90 6.88 -0.52 -12.13
C ASP A 90 8.36 -0.41 -12.58
N VAL A 91 8.98 -1.53 -12.94
CA VAL A 91 10.36 -1.57 -13.45
C VAL A 91 10.48 -0.88 -14.81
N ILE A 92 9.47 -1.01 -15.68
CA ILE A 92 9.43 -0.28 -16.96
C ILE A 92 9.33 1.22 -16.71
N ALA A 93 8.44 1.65 -15.81
CA ALA A 93 8.33 3.05 -15.41
C ALA A 93 9.62 3.57 -14.78
N ALA A 94 10.28 2.77 -13.94
CA ALA A 94 11.54 3.12 -13.29
C ALA A 94 12.65 3.34 -14.31
N ASN A 95 12.79 2.44 -15.28
CA ASN A 95 13.74 2.61 -16.39
C ASN A 95 13.45 3.87 -17.20
N TYR A 96 12.17 4.18 -17.44
CA TYR A 96 11.79 5.38 -18.16
C TYR A 96 12.20 6.64 -17.40
N VAL A 97 11.82 6.77 -16.12
CA VAL A 97 12.16 7.96 -15.32
C VAL A 97 13.67 8.08 -15.11
N ALA A 98 14.40 6.98 -14.90
CA ALA A 98 15.85 7.03 -14.73
C ALA A 98 16.60 7.55 -15.97
N ARG A 99 16.04 7.32 -17.17
CA ARG A 99 16.64 7.77 -18.44
C ARG A 99 16.22 9.18 -18.85
N THR A 100 15.10 9.66 -18.35
CA THR A 100 14.47 10.91 -18.79
C THR A 100 14.54 12.03 -17.76
N SER A 101 14.79 11.70 -16.49
CA SER A 101 14.97 12.69 -15.44
C SER A 101 16.40 13.19 -15.42
N ASP A 102 16.57 14.50 -15.29
CA ASP A 102 17.90 15.10 -15.05
C ASP A 102 18.44 14.71 -13.66
N GLU A 103 17.53 14.53 -12.70
CA GLU A 103 17.84 14.14 -11.31
C GLU A 103 16.90 13.03 -10.85
N ILE A 104 17.42 12.10 -10.03
CA ILE A 104 16.61 11.04 -9.43
C ILE A 104 15.96 11.57 -8.14
N ASN A 105 14.82 12.22 -8.27
CA ASN A 105 14.03 12.63 -7.12
C ASN A 105 12.55 12.77 -7.48
N PHE A 106 11.71 12.88 -6.46
CA PHE A 106 10.27 13.00 -6.64
C PHE A 106 9.86 14.24 -7.44
N GLU A 107 10.61 15.35 -7.35
CA GLU A 107 10.28 16.56 -8.09
C GLU A 107 10.43 16.34 -9.59
N SER A 108 11.54 15.74 -10.02
CA SER A 108 11.80 15.37 -11.42
C SER A 108 10.77 14.38 -11.96
N PHE A 109 10.40 13.37 -11.17
CA PHE A 109 9.36 12.42 -11.57
C PHE A 109 8.00 13.11 -11.75
N ASN A 110 7.65 14.05 -10.87
CA ASN A 110 6.43 14.84 -10.99
C ASN A 110 6.47 15.81 -12.19
N LYS A 111 7.64 16.31 -12.60
CA LYS A 111 7.80 17.10 -13.84
C LYS A 111 7.53 16.23 -15.07
N ILE A 112 8.04 15.01 -15.11
CA ILE A 112 7.74 14.04 -16.19
C ILE A 112 6.24 13.79 -16.31
N LEU A 113 5.55 13.62 -15.17
CA LEU A 113 4.11 13.42 -15.14
C LEU A 113 3.30 14.63 -15.65
N LYS A 114 3.90 15.81 -15.82
CA LYS A 114 3.25 16.99 -16.41
C LYS A 114 3.51 17.12 -17.91
N ASN A 115 4.39 16.30 -18.49
CA ASN A 115 4.70 16.35 -19.91
C ASN A 115 3.48 15.91 -20.75
N GLU A 116 3.03 16.77 -21.67
CA GLU A 116 1.85 16.51 -22.51
C GLU A 116 2.09 15.41 -23.56
N ASN A 117 3.35 15.16 -23.94
CA ASN A 117 3.72 14.13 -24.92
C ASN A 117 3.76 12.71 -24.32
N LEU A 118 3.56 12.57 -23.01
CA LEU A 118 3.55 11.28 -22.33
C LEU A 118 2.22 10.57 -22.54
N SER A 119 2.27 9.34 -23.06
CA SER A 119 1.08 8.51 -23.25
C SER A 119 0.32 8.31 -21.93
N MET A 120 -1.01 8.19 -22.01
CA MET A 120 -1.84 8.01 -20.82
C MET A 120 -1.46 6.75 -20.04
N GLU A 121 -1.09 5.67 -20.74
CA GLU A 121 -0.60 4.44 -20.12
C GLU A 121 0.69 4.67 -19.33
N MET A 122 1.71 5.27 -19.96
CA MET A 122 3.00 5.51 -19.29
C MET A 122 2.84 6.48 -18.11
N ARG A 123 1.97 7.48 -18.24
CA ARG A 123 1.60 8.38 -17.13
C ARG A 123 0.99 7.60 -15.97
N GLY A 124 0.12 6.62 -16.26
CA GLY A 124 -0.44 5.73 -15.25
C GLY A 124 0.63 4.92 -14.53
N LEU A 125 1.55 4.30 -15.29
CA LEU A 125 2.64 3.49 -14.72
C LEU A 125 3.60 4.32 -13.86
N ILE A 126 4.00 5.50 -14.33
CA ILE A 126 4.89 6.40 -13.57
C ILE A 126 4.19 6.89 -12.30
N SER A 127 2.90 7.26 -12.38
CA SER A 127 2.14 7.69 -11.21
C SER A 127 2.04 6.57 -10.16
N GLN A 128 1.79 5.33 -10.59
CA GLN A 128 1.76 4.17 -9.70
C GLN A 128 3.12 3.92 -9.04
N LEU A 129 4.22 3.95 -9.81
CA LEU A 129 5.56 3.81 -9.29
C LEU A 129 5.87 4.91 -8.25
N VAL A 130 5.63 6.17 -8.58
CA VAL A 130 5.90 7.32 -7.72
C VAL A 130 5.14 7.19 -6.39
N ASN A 131 3.86 6.81 -6.44
CA ASN A 131 3.06 6.58 -5.24
C ASN A 131 3.62 5.44 -4.36
N LYS A 132 4.09 4.34 -4.96
CA LYS A 132 4.74 3.25 -4.21
C LYS A 132 6.03 3.72 -3.56
N LEU A 133 6.87 4.44 -4.29
CA LEU A 133 8.12 5.00 -3.77
C LEU A 133 7.87 6.00 -2.62
N TYR A 134 6.84 6.84 -2.72
CA TYR A 134 6.42 7.72 -1.63
C TYR A 134 6.03 6.94 -0.38
N ASN A 135 5.25 5.87 -0.51
CA ASN A 135 4.84 5.04 0.62
C ASN A 135 6.03 4.36 1.29
N ILE A 136 6.97 3.82 0.50
CA ILE A 136 8.18 3.19 1.04
C ILE A 136 9.03 4.25 1.77
N ASN A 137 9.24 5.41 1.15
CA ASN A 137 10.03 6.50 1.74
C ASN A 137 9.39 7.04 3.03
N TYR A 138 8.05 7.08 3.10
CA TYR A 138 7.31 7.47 4.30
C TYR A 138 7.53 6.49 5.45
N VAL A 139 7.43 5.18 5.20
CA VAL A 139 7.65 4.14 6.21
C VAL A 139 9.07 4.21 6.78
N HIS A 140 10.05 4.54 5.93
CA HIS A 140 11.47 4.64 6.31
C HIS A 140 11.95 6.07 6.61
N ALA A 141 11.02 6.99 6.91
CA ALA A 141 11.34 8.35 7.33
C ALA A 141 12.33 9.12 6.43
N GLY A 142 12.29 8.91 5.11
CA GLY A 142 13.13 9.64 4.16
C GLY A 142 14.44 8.96 3.74
N VAL A 143 14.67 7.70 4.13
CA VAL A 143 15.97 7.01 3.95
C VAL A 143 16.47 6.97 2.49
N MET A 144 15.56 7.01 1.49
CA MET A 144 15.95 7.00 0.08
C MET A 144 16.76 8.24 -0.33
N MET A 145 16.53 9.36 0.36
CA MET A 145 17.21 10.63 0.13
C MET A 145 18.41 10.83 1.07
N ALA A 146 18.60 9.95 2.06
CA ALA A 146 19.71 10.03 3.00
C ALA A 146 21.02 9.67 2.28
N SER A 147 22.00 10.57 2.37
CA SER A 147 23.32 10.47 1.74
C SER A 147 24.30 9.67 2.59
#